data_AF-A0A1U8GAU3-F1
#
_entry.id   AF-A0A1U8GAU3-F1
#
_cell.length_a   1.000
_cell.length_b   1.000
_cell.length_c   1.000
_cell.angle_alpha   90.00
_cell.angle_beta   90.00
_cell.angle_gamma   90.00
#
_symmetry.space_group_name_H-M   'P 1'
#
loop_
_entity.id
_entity.type
_entity.pdbx_description
1 polymer ?
#
loop_
_entity_poly.entity_id
_entity_poly.type
_entity_poly.pdbx_seq_one_letter_code
_entity_poly.pdbx_strand_id
1 'polypeptide(L)'
;METDDTPTAEICISPKRLQAFSATLGRHRNLQHVEQILVADVESIVNNGATVPYSKAKIEKLLHMMQEKDQLWIHSDTKCSLSPL
;
A
#
# COMPACT_ATOMS: atom_id res chain seq x y z
N MET A 1 -22.29 23.87 16.65
CA MET A 1 -20.88 24.23 16.42
C MET A 1 -20.18 22.90 16.23
N GLU A 2 -20.24 22.36 15.02
CA GLU A 2 -19.84 20.97 14.75
C GLU A 2 -19.23 20.89 13.35
N THR A 3 -17.93 21.05 13.30
CA THR A 3 -17.04 20.45 12.31
C THR A 3 -15.75 20.17 13.08
N ASP A 4 -15.74 19.09 13.84
CA ASP A 4 -14.50 18.43 14.23
C ASP A 4 -13.94 17.83 12.94
N ASP A 5 -13.33 18.68 12.12
CA ASP A 5 -12.41 18.25 11.08
C ASP A 5 -11.14 17.87 11.83
N THR A 6 -11.14 16.64 12.37
CA THR A 6 -9.96 16.09 13.01
C THR A 6 -8.87 16.11 11.93
N PRO A 7 -7.77 16.87 12.10
CA PRO A 7 -6.73 16.89 11.09
C PRO A 7 -6.18 15.47 11.07
N THR A 8 -6.55 14.71 10.04
CA THR A 8 -5.92 13.42 9.72
C THR A 8 -4.46 13.77 9.58
N ALA A 9 -3.67 13.53 10.62
CA ALA A 9 -2.31 14.01 10.74
C ALA A 9 -1.63 13.76 9.40
N GLU A 10 -1.34 14.84 8.65
CA GLU A 10 -0.95 14.70 7.26
C GLU A 10 0.38 13.96 7.22
N ILE A 11 0.33 12.65 7.00
CA ILE A 11 1.54 11.83 6.95
C ILE A 11 2.29 12.31 5.71
N CYS A 12 3.30 13.15 5.89
CA CYS A 12 4.06 13.71 4.79
C CYS A 12 4.93 12.60 4.18
N ILE A 13 4.66 12.27 2.92
CA ILE A 13 5.40 11.24 2.18
C ILE A 13 6.14 11.91 1.03
N SER A 14 7.47 11.90 1.11
CA SER A 14 8.31 12.41 0.04
C SER A 14 8.08 11.59 -1.26
N PRO A 15 8.11 12.22 -2.44
CA PRO A 15 8.02 11.52 -3.73
C PRO A 15 9.05 10.40 -3.89
N LYS A 16 10.26 10.61 -3.36
CA LYS A 16 11.35 9.61 -3.37
C LYS A 16 10.96 8.33 -2.62
N ARG A 17 10.25 8.46 -1.49
CA ARG A 17 9.75 7.30 -0.73
C ARG A 17 8.65 6.55 -1.47
N LEU A 18 7.76 7.26 -2.16
CA LEU A 18 6.74 6.65 -3.00
C LEU A 18 7.36 5.85 -4.15
N GLN A 19 8.35 6.44 -4.84
CA GLN A 19 9.05 5.76 -5.93
C GLN A 19 9.85 4.54 -5.45
N ALA A 20 10.53 4.64 -4.31
CA ALA A 20 11.25 3.51 -3.73
C ALA A 20 10.30 2.38 -3.33
N PHE A 21 9.14 2.74 -2.76
CA PHE A 21 8.09 1.80 -2.37
C PHE A 21 7.52 1.08 -3.60
N SER A 22 7.11 1.80 -4.64
CA SER A 22 6.56 1.20 -5.88
C SER A 22 7.59 0.34 -6.61
N ALA A 23 8.85 0.78 -6.69
CA ALA A 23 9.93 0.00 -7.30
C ALA A 23 10.21 -1.31 -6.54
N THR A 24 10.12 -1.29 -5.20
CA THR A 24 10.34 -2.48 -4.38
C THR A 24 9.24 -3.52 -4.59
N LEU A 25 7.98 -3.08 -4.58
CA LEU A 25 6.83 -3.96 -4.87
C LEU A 25 6.87 -4.50 -6.30
N GLY A 26 7.15 -3.65 -7.29
CA GLY A 26 7.28 -4.07 -8.68
C GLY A 26 8.40 -5.10 -8.88
N ARG A 27 9.54 -4.92 -8.20
CA ARG A 27 10.64 -5.89 -8.22
C ARG A 27 10.24 -7.21 -7.57
N HIS A 28 9.60 -7.16 -6.40
CA HIS A 28 9.15 -8.36 -5.71
C HIS A 28 8.15 -9.15 -6.56
N ARG A 29 7.19 -8.45 -7.18
CA ARG A 29 6.23 -9.03 -8.14
C ARG A 29 6.93 -9.77 -9.28
N ASN A 30 7.92 -9.14 -9.90
CA ASN A 30 8.69 -9.74 -10.99
C ASN A 30 9.53 -10.94 -10.53
N LEU A 31 10.17 -10.86 -9.36
CA LEU A 31 11.05 -11.92 -8.85
C LEU A 31 10.29 -13.14 -8.35
N GLN A 32 9.12 -12.94 -7.72
CA GLN A 32 8.29 -14.03 -7.19
C GLN A 32 7.27 -14.54 -8.21
N HIS A 33 7.18 -13.91 -9.39
CA HIS A 33 6.17 -14.21 -10.42
C HIS A 33 4.72 -14.19 -9.88
N VAL A 34 4.46 -13.37 -8.87
CA VAL A 34 3.13 -13.20 -8.28
C VAL A 34 2.39 -12.06 -8.97
N GLU A 35 1.07 -12.16 -9.10
CA GLU A 35 0.27 -11.04 -9.60
C GLU A 35 -0.29 -10.17 -8.48
N GLN A 36 -0.35 -10.73 -7.27
CA GLN A 36 -0.92 -10.11 -6.08
C GLN A 36 0.07 -10.21 -4.92
N ILE A 37 0.07 -9.20 -4.06
CA ILE A 37 0.87 -9.17 -2.84
C ILE A 37 -0.10 -8.90 -1.69
N LEU A 38 -0.08 -9.74 -0.67
CA LEU A 38 -0.92 -9.53 0.51
C LEU A 38 -0.46 -8.29 1.26
N VAL A 39 -1.40 -7.45 1.69
CA VAL A 39 -1.09 -6.24 2.48
C VAL A 39 -0.31 -6.60 3.76
N ALA A 40 -0.54 -7.79 4.33
CA ALA A 40 0.20 -8.31 5.47
C ALA A 40 1.71 -8.53 5.15
N ASP A 41 2.03 -8.91 3.92
CA ASP A 41 3.41 -9.15 3.48
C ASP A 41 4.10 -7.88 3.00
N VAL A 42 3.33 -6.87 2.55
CA VAL A 42 3.85 -5.59 2.04
C VAL A 42 4.82 -4.97 3.04
N GLU A 43 4.49 -4.94 4.33
CA GLU A 43 5.35 -4.37 5.36
C GLU A 43 6.72 -5.04 5.42
N SER A 44 6.75 -6.38 5.42
CA SER A 44 8.00 -7.15 5.40
C SER A 44 8.79 -6.89 4.13
N ILE A 45 8.13 -6.95 2.97
CA ILE A 45 8.76 -6.79 1.65
C ILE A 45 9.43 -5.41 1.51
N VAL A 46 8.70 -4.34 1.83
CA VAL A 46 9.23 -2.98 1.65
C VAL A 46 10.27 -2.62 2.71
N ASN A 47 10.13 -3.13 3.94
CA ASN A 47 11.09 -2.85 5.00
C ASN A 47 12.39 -3.66 4.86
N ASN A 48 12.36 -4.83 4.21
CA ASN A 48 13.57 -5.59 3.90
C ASN A 48 14.53 -4.82 2.97
N GLY A 49 13.98 -4.02 2.04
CA GLY A 49 14.75 -3.21 1.09
C GLY A 49 14.93 -1.74 1.49
N ALA A 50 14.35 -1.28 2.60
CA ALA A 50 14.34 0.14 2.95
C ALA A 50 15.45 0.52 3.93
N THR A 51 16.17 1.60 3.63
CA THR A 51 17.15 2.19 4.57
C THR A 51 16.49 2.68 5.85
N VAL A 52 15.22 3.11 5.77
CA VAL A 52 14.43 3.53 6.92
C VAL A 52 13.07 2.85 6.83
N PRO A 53 12.66 2.09 7.86
CA PRO A 53 11.39 1.40 7.86
C PRO A 53 10.20 2.33 7.61
N TYR A 54 9.21 1.78 6.93
CA TYR A 54 7.89 2.34 6.79
C TYR A 54 7.04 1.83 7.95
N SER A 55 6.36 2.76 8.63
CA SER A 55 5.32 2.39 9.59
C SER A 55 4.06 1.94 8.85
N LYS A 56 3.22 1.14 9.51
CA LYS A 56 1.92 0.71 8.97
C LYS A 56 1.10 1.87 8.38
N ALA A 57 0.94 2.97 9.11
CA ALA A 57 0.20 4.14 8.63
C ALA A 57 0.82 4.79 7.37
N LYS A 58 2.15 4.76 7.23
CA LYS A 58 2.83 5.23 6.00
C LYS A 58 2.59 4.27 4.83
N ILE A 59 2.60 2.96 5.09
CA ILE A 59 2.32 1.95 4.07
C ILE A 59 0.89 2.11 3.56
N GLU A 60 -0.09 2.22 4.46
CA GLU A 60 -1.50 2.42 4.10
C GLU A 60 -1.69 3.69 3.26
N LYS A 61 -1.03 4.81 3.62
CA LYS A 61 -1.06 6.03 2.80
C LYS A 61 -0.40 5.85 1.44
N LEU A 62 0.74 5.17 1.37
CA LEU A 62 1.43 4.89 0.10
C LEU A 62 0.59 4.03 -0.83
N LEU A 63 -0.08 3.01 -0.29
CA LEU A 63 -0.97 2.14 -1.04
C LEU A 63 -2.15 2.93 -1.62
N HIS A 64 -2.81 3.78 -0.81
CA HIS A 64 -3.86 4.69 -1.29
C HIS A 64 -3.35 5.62 -2.40
N MET A 65 -2.19 6.27 -2.21
CA MET A 65 -1.61 7.16 -3.22
C MET A 65 -1.26 6.44 -4.54
N MET A 66 -0.92 5.14 -4.49
CA MET A 66 -0.68 4.35 -5.70
C MET A 66 -1.98 3.94 -6.38
N GLN A 67 -3.04 3.67 -5.61
CA GLN A 67 -4.37 3.37 -6.13
C GLN A 67 -4.98 4.59 -6.83
N GLU A 68 -4.86 5.79 -6.24
CA GLU A 68 -5.30 7.05 -6.87
C GLU A 68 -4.59 7.37 -8.19
N LYS A 69 -3.41 6.77 -8.41
CA LYS A 69 -2.59 6.93 -9.62
C LYS A 69 -2.76 5.79 -10.62
N ASP A 70 -3.70 4.87 -10.38
CA ASP A 70 -3.91 3.65 -11.16
C ASP A 70 -2.64 2.77 -11.29
N GLN A 71 -1.68 2.91 -10.37
CA GLN A 71 -0.41 2.15 -10.37
C GLN A 71 -0.55 0.81 -9.63
N LEU A 72 -1.64 0.61 -8.90
CA LEU A 72 -1.91 -0.56 -8.09
C LEU A 72 -3.42 -0.76 -7.98
N TRP A 73 -3.86 -2.00 -8.12
CA TRP A 73 -5.22 -2.41 -7.79
C TRP A 73 -5.18 -3.14 -6.45
N ILE A 74 -5.77 -2.54 -5.42
CA ILE A 74 -5.94 -3.18 -4.12
C ILE A 74 -7.23 -3.99 -4.19
N HIS A 75 -7.12 -5.31 -4.27
CA HIS A 75 -8.27 -6.17 -4.06
C HIS A 75 -8.58 -6.19 -2.57
N SER A 76 -9.64 -5.50 -2.16
CA SER A 76 -10.27 -5.77 -0.87
C SER A 76 -10.92 -7.14 -0.99
N ASP A 77 -10.25 -8.17 -0.47
CA ASP A 77 -10.80 -9.52 -0.36
C ASP A 77 -11.91 -9.51 0.72
N THR A 78 -12.97 -8.74 0.51
CA THR A 78 -14.28 -9.15 0.98
C THR A 78 -14.65 -10.32 0.09
N LYS A 79 -14.35 -11.51 0.59
CA LYS A 79 -14.86 -12.79 0.11
C LYS A 79 -16.37 -12.69 -0.14
N CYS A 80 -16.76 -12.19 -1.31
CA CYS A 80 -18.09 -12.35 -1.84
C CYS A 80 -18.12 -13.78 -2.37
N SER A 81 -18.33 -14.74 -1.47
CA SER A 81 -18.81 -16.05 -1.87
C SER A 81 -20.16 -15.83 -2.56
N LEU A 82 -20.15 -15.82 -3.88
CA LEU A 82 -21.34 -16.06 -4.69
C LEU A 82 -21.89 -17.43 -4.27
N SER A 83 -22.98 -17.43 -3.53
CA SER A 83 -23.82 -18.61 -3.38
C SER A 83 -24.35 -18.97 -4.78
N PRO A 84 -24.13 -20.19 -5.29
CA PRO A 84 -24.71 -20.61 -6.56
C PRO A 84 -26.20 -20.94 -6.41
N LEU A 85 -26.99 -20.32 -7.28
CA LEU A 85 -28.36 -20.59 -7.78
C LEU A 85 -29.45 -21.00 -6.77
#